data_AF-A0A0C9TYK7-F1
#
_entry.id   AF-A0A0C9TYK7-F1
#
_cell.length_a   1.000
_cell.length_b   1.000
_cell.length_c   1.000
_cell.angle_alpha   90.00
_cell.angle_beta   90.00
_cell.angle_gamma   90.00
#
_symmetry.space_group_name_H-M   'P 1'
#
loop_
_entity.id
_entity.type
_entity.pdbx_description
1 polymer ?
#
loop_
_entity_poly.entity_id
_entity_poly.type
_entity_poly.pdbx_seq_one_letter_code
_entity_poly.pdbx_strand_id
1 'polypeptide(L)'
;MLPQRILDGFARIPHDAFYDNDYYGEFNDILTKACFPDDAFSVHPYYLLPHAVNEFPTDPELIVPYVVKVNNQPIFFLEISRPSVLDGISGRVHADKHMRTIYRRLYDVTPTPRLHGVSVMGQRLAFYCLDKPRPV
;
A
#
# COMPACT_ATOMS: atom_id res chain seq x y z
N MET A 1 -0.82 -20.20 4.23
CA MET A 1 -0.61 -20.24 2.77
C MET A 1 -1.70 -19.42 2.10
N LEU A 2 -1.40 -18.74 0.99
CA LEU A 2 -2.43 -17.97 0.27
C LEU A 2 -3.43 -18.92 -0.40
N PRO A 3 -4.73 -18.58 -0.45
CA PRO A 3 -5.72 -19.33 -1.22
C PRO A 3 -5.32 -19.48 -2.69
N GLN A 4 -5.52 -20.66 -3.27
CA GLN A 4 -5.15 -20.96 -4.66
C GLN A 4 -5.73 -19.94 -5.66
N ARG A 5 -6.97 -19.48 -5.44
CA ARG A 5 -7.61 -18.47 -6.29
C ARG A 5 -6.80 -17.17 -6.44
N ILE A 6 -6.06 -16.77 -5.40
CA ILE A 6 -5.24 -15.54 -5.41
C ILE A 6 -3.98 -15.81 -6.23
N LEU A 7 -3.37 -16.98 -6.06
CA LEU A 7 -2.21 -17.39 -6.86
C LEU A 7 -2.57 -17.48 -8.35
N ASP A 8 -3.74 -18.04 -8.67
CA ASP A 8 -4.26 -18.10 -10.03
C ASP A 8 -4.54 -16.71 -10.61
N GLY A 9 -4.98 -15.77 -9.78
CA GLY A 9 -5.19 -14.37 -10.14
C GLY A 9 -3.89 -13.69 -10.57
N PHE A 10 -2.84 -13.76 -9.74
CA PHE A 10 -1.51 -13.26 -10.10
C PHE A 10 -0.94 -13.93 -11.36
N ALA A 11 -1.20 -15.22 -11.57
CA ALA A 11 -0.72 -15.94 -12.75
C ALA A 11 -1.39 -15.49 -14.06
N ARG A 12 -2.56 -14.84 -13.99
CA ARG A 12 -3.27 -14.27 -15.17
C ARG A 12 -2.80 -12.86 -15.53
N ILE A 13 -2.09 -12.17 -14.63
CA ILE A 13 -1.55 -10.85 -14.91
C ILE A 13 -0.39 -11.00 -15.91
N PRO A 14 -0.45 -10.36 -17.09
CA PRO A 14 0.62 -10.44 -18.08
C PRO A 14 1.96 -9.98 -17.49
N HIS A 15 3.07 -10.57 -17.95
CA HIS A 15 4.38 -10.18 -17.45
C HIS A 15 4.74 -8.72 -17.79
N ASP A 16 4.21 -8.23 -18.91
CA ASP A 16 4.35 -6.87 -19.44
C ASP A 16 3.20 -5.94 -19.00
N ALA A 17 2.45 -6.30 -17.95
CA ALA A 17 1.37 -5.49 -17.40
C ALA A 17 1.83 -4.04 -17.19
N PHE A 18 1.15 -3.12 -17.87
CA PHE A 18 1.55 -1.73 -17.93
C PHE A 18 0.89 -0.88 -16.83
N TYR A 19 -0.17 -1.37 -16.20
CA TYR A 19 -0.94 -0.59 -15.23
C TYR A 19 -0.83 -1.18 -13.84
N ASP A 20 -0.58 -0.34 -12.83
CA ASP A 20 -0.59 -0.76 -11.43
C ASP A 20 -1.93 -1.40 -11.05
N ASN A 21 -3.04 -0.91 -11.65
CA ASN A 21 -4.42 -1.37 -11.49
C ASN A 21 -4.60 -2.88 -11.65
N ASP A 22 -3.77 -3.54 -12.47
CA ASP A 22 -3.85 -4.98 -12.70
C ASP A 22 -3.56 -5.78 -11.42
N TYR A 23 -2.84 -5.18 -10.45
CA TYR A 23 -2.46 -5.82 -9.19
C TYR A 23 -3.40 -5.47 -8.01
N TYR A 24 -4.20 -4.40 -8.10
CA TYR A 24 -5.01 -3.93 -6.96
C TYR A 24 -6.02 -4.97 -6.49
N GLY A 25 -6.69 -5.67 -7.42
CA GLY A 25 -7.67 -6.70 -7.09
C GLY A 25 -7.07 -7.84 -6.27
N GLU A 26 -5.91 -8.36 -6.72
CA GLU A 26 -5.24 -9.47 -6.06
C GLU A 26 -4.67 -9.08 -4.69
N PHE A 27 -4.10 -7.88 -4.57
CA PHE A 27 -3.61 -7.39 -3.29
C PHE A 27 -4.74 -7.03 -2.31
N ASN A 28 -5.85 -6.48 -2.79
CA ASN A 28 -7.05 -6.31 -1.99
C ASN A 28 -7.54 -7.65 -1.45
N ASP A 29 -7.50 -8.70 -2.28
CA ASP A 29 -7.87 -10.05 -1.86
C ASP A 29 -6.91 -10.62 -0.80
N ILE A 30 -5.60 -10.41 -0.93
CA ILE A 30 -4.64 -10.77 0.12
C ILE A 30 -4.98 -10.07 1.43
N LEU A 31 -5.17 -8.74 1.38
CA LEU A 31 -5.42 -7.96 2.59
C LEU A 31 -6.73 -8.38 3.27
N THR A 32 -7.82 -8.46 2.51
CA THR A 32 -9.17 -8.67 3.06
C THR A 32 -9.51 -10.13 3.36
N LYS A 33 -8.92 -11.09 2.63
CA LYS A 33 -9.30 -12.52 2.76
C LYS A 33 -8.22 -13.38 3.41
N ALA A 34 -6.96 -12.93 3.47
CA ALA A 34 -5.86 -13.73 4.01
C ALA A 34 -5.17 -13.08 5.22
N CYS A 35 -4.88 -11.78 5.17
CA CYS A 35 -4.11 -11.10 6.22
C CYS A 35 -5.00 -10.51 7.33
N PHE A 36 -6.11 -9.87 6.95
CA PHE A 36 -7.03 -9.19 7.86
C PHE A 36 -8.48 -9.63 7.61
N PRO A 37 -8.81 -10.92 7.79
CA PRO A 37 -10.15 -11.45 7.53
C PRO A 37 -11.17 -11.13 8.63
N ASP A 38 -10.73 -10.62 9.78
CA ASP A 38 -11.57 -10.28 10.92
C ASP A 38 -12.25 -8.91 10.71
N ASP A 39 -13.53 -8.82 11.03
CA ASP A 39 -14.36 -7.62 10.90
C ASP A 39 -13.90 -6.44 11.78
N ALA A 40 -13.01 -6.69 12.75
CA ALA A 40 -12.34 -5.64 13.52
C ALA A 40 -11.41 -4.77 12.66
N PHE A 41 -11.00 -5.27 11.49
CA PHE A 41 -10.15 -4.55 10.55
C PHE A 41 -10.97 -3.99 9.39
N SER A 42 -10.55 -2.83 8.90
CA SER A 42 -11.09 -2.24 7.69
C SER A 42 -9.95 -1.92 6.72
N VAL A 43 -10.15 -2.25 5.44
CA VAL A 43 -9.16 -2.04 4.38
C VAL A 43 -9.72 -1.00 3.41
N HIS A 44 -9.00 0.11 3.22
CA HIS A 44 -9.46 1.20 2.37
C HIS A 44 -8.35 1.71 1.45
N PRO A 45 -8.66 2.06 0.19
CA PRO A 45 -7.78 2.92 -0.59
C PRO A 45 -7.65 4.28 0.14
N TYR A 46 -6.43 4.71 0.41
CA TYR A 46 -6.14 5.98 1.08
C TYR A 46 -5.80 7.06 0.06
N TYR A 47 -6.81 7.83 -0.30
CA TYR A 47 -6.64 8.96 -1.20
C TYR A 47 -5.85 10.07 -0.51
N LEU A 48 -4.69 10.40 -1.09
CA LEU A 48 -3.81 11.47 -0.61
C LEU A 48 -4.35 12.89 -0.90
N LEU A 49 -5.68 13.10 -0.93
CA LEU A 49 -6.24 14.41 -1.29
C LEU A 49 -6.32 15.36 -0.08
N PRO A 50 -5.85 16.62 -0.22
CA PRO A 50 -6.24 17.70 0.67
C PRO A 50 -7.70 18.08 0.38
N HIS A 51 -8.40 18.62 1.36
CA HIS A 51 -9.78 19.09 1.21
C HIS A 51 -9.98 20.02 -0.01
N ALA A 52 -10.48 19.52 -1.15
CA ALA A 52 -11.04 20.28 -2.28
C ALA A 52 -11.57 19.27 -3.32
N VAL A 53 -12.87 18.95 -3.39
CA VAL A 53 -13.88 19.65 -4.21
C VAL A 53 -13.30 20.69 -5.18
N ASN A 54 -13.35 20.36 -6.48
CA ASN A 54 -13.26 21.21 -7.69
C ASN A 54 -11.97 21.31 -8.53
N GLU A 55 -10.87 20.67 -8.18
CA GLU A 55 -9.75 20.55 -9.12
C GLU A 55 -9.24 19.10 -9.13
N PHE A 56 -9.25 18.47 -10.32
CA PHE A 56 -8.55 17.21 -10.50
C PHE A 56 -7.10 17.42 -10.07
N PRO A 57 -6.54 16.59 -9.17
CA PRO A 57 -5.17 16.79 -8.71
C PRO A 57 -4.23 16.71 -9.90
N THR A 58 -3.53 17.81 -10.17
CA THR A 58 -2.48 17.94 -11.20
C THR A 58 -1.21 17.15 -10.85
N ASP A 59 -1.22 16.39 -9.75
CA ASP A 59 -0.09 15.58 -9.31
C ASP A 59 -0.26 14.13 -9.80
N PRO A 60 0.46 13.72 -10.85
CA PRO A 60 0.44 12.35 -11.36
C PRO A 60 1.05 11.33 -10.37
N GLU A 61 1.63 11.76 -9.24
CA GLU A 61 2.15 10.87 -8.19
C GLU A 61 1.07 10.41 -7.18
N LEU A 62 -0.22 10.56 -7.50
CA LEU A 62 -1.34 10.13 -6.64
C LEU A 62 -1.51 8.60 -6.64
N ILE A 63 -0.47 7.85 -6.28
CA ILE A 63 -0.59 6.42 -5.98
C ILE A 63 -1.31 6.28 -4.65
N VAL A 64 -2.42 5.54 -4.66
CA VAL A 64 -3.32 5.37 -3.53
C VAL A 64 -2.93 4.08 -2.79
N PRO A 65 -2.24 4.14 -1.64
CA PRO A 65 -1.95 2.93 -0.89
C PRO A 65 -3.24 2.38 -0.29
N TYR A 66 -3.32 1.07 -0.09
CA TYR A 66 -4.29 0.50 0.85
C TYR A 66 -3.83 0.77 2.27
N VAL A 67 -4.74 1.22 3.13
CA VAL A 67 -4.52 1.38 4.57
C VAL A 67 -5.45 0.44 5.30
N VAL A 68 -4.88 -0.32 6.23
CA VAL A 68 -5.60 -1.18 7.16
C VAL A 68 -5.76 -0.45 8.48
N LYS A 69 -6.99 -0.40 8.99
CA LYS A 69 -7.33 0.31 10.21
C LYS A 69 -8.04 -0.60 11.21
N VAL A 70 -7.84 -0.29 12.50
CA VAL A 70 -8.64 -0.78 13.62
C VAL A 70 -9.21 0.45 14.33
N ASN A 71 -10.50 0.45 14.65
CA ASN A 71 -11.16 1.61 15.29
C ASN A 71 -10.88 2.94 14.56
N ASN A 72 -10.88 2.91 13.22
CA ASN A 72 -10.55 4.03 12.33
C ASN A 72 -9.12 4.60 12.47
N GLN A 73 -8.21 3.90 13.15
CA GLN A 73 -6.80 4.28 13.28
C GLN A 73 -5.92 3.35 12.44
N PRO A 74 -4.99 3.89 11.62
CA PRO A 74 -4.15 3.08 10.75
C PRO A 74 -3.16 2.22 11.55
N ILE A 75 -3.02 0.96 11.16
CA ILE A 75 -2.08 0.01 11.77
C ILE A 75 -1.09 -0.59 10.76
N PHE A 76 -1.43 -0.53 9.46
CA PHE A 76 -0.64 -1.07 8.37
C PHE A 76 -1.01 -0.36 7.07
N PHE A 77 -0.08 -0.32 6.10
CA PHE A 77 -0.38 0.13 4.75
C PHE A 77 0.39 -0.65 3.68
N LEU A 78 -0.17 -0.69 2.47
CA LEU A 78 0.37 -1.35 1.29
C LEU A 78 0.38 -0.36 0.12
N GLU A 79 1.55 -0.07 -0.40
CA GLU A 79 1.73 0.68 -1.65
C GLU A 79 1.90 -0.31 -2.81
N ILE A 80 1.20 -0.10 -3.92
CA ILE A 80 1.18 -1.01 -5.07
C ILE A 80 1.70 -0.27 -6.30
N SER A 81 2.71 -0.85 -6.91
CA SER A 81 3.36 -0.42 -8.14
C SER A 81 3.52 -1.60 -9.10
N ARG A 82 3.57 -1.33 -10.40
CA ARG A 82 3.87 -2.33 -11.45
C ARG A 82 5.34 -2.80 -11.41
N PRO A 83 5.66 -3.99 -11.97
CA PRO A 83 7.02 -4.55 -11.94
C PRO A 83 8.08 -3.64 -12.57
N SER A 84 7.73 -2.93 -13.65
CA SER A 84 8.67 -2.11 -14.42
C SER A 84 9.29 -0.96 -13.61
N VAL A 85 8.71 -0.62 -12.45
CA VAL A 85 9.34 0.32 -11.50
C VAL A 85 10.73 -0.17 -11.06
N LEU A 86 11.00 -1.47 -11.18
CA LEU A 86 12.29 -2.08 -10.88
C LEU A 86 13.23 -2.19 -12.09
N ASP A 87 12.86 -1.74 -13.28
CA ASP A 87 13.72 -1.80 -14.47
C ASP A 87 14.95 -0.87 -14.33
N GLY A 88 14.86 0.12 -13.44
CA GLY A 88 15.95 1.02 -13.10
C GLY A 88 15.99 1.37 -11.62
N ILE A 89 17.17 1.77 -11.14
CA ILE A 89 17.36 2.18 -9.75
C ILE A 89 16.52 3.41 -9.37
N SER A 90 16.20 4.27 -10.34
CA SER A 90 15.37 5.46 -10.15
C SER A 90 13.97 5.13 -9.63
N GLY A 91 13.32 4.08 -10.16
CA GLY A 91 12.00 3.68 -9.72
C GLY A 91 12.02 3.16 -8.28
N ARG A 92 13.06 2.41 -7.89
CA ARG A 92 13.25 2.03 -6.49
C ARG A 92 13.44 3.23 -5.56
N VAL A 93 14.28 4.20 -5.96
CA VAL A 93 14.48 5.43 -5.19
C VAL A 93 13.16 6.20 -5.02
N HIS A 94 12.34 6.23 -6.07
CA HIS A 94 11.02 6.85 -6.03
C HIS A 94 10.08 6.11 -5.07
N ALA A 95 9.99 4.79 -5.13
CA ALA A 95 9.19 3.98 -4.20
C ALA A 95 9.60 4.22 -2.73
N ASP A 96 10.91 4.24 -2.44
CA ASP A 96 11.42 4.53 -1.10
C ASP A 96 11.03 5.94 -0.62
N LYS A 97 11.06 6.94 -1.52
CA LYS A 97 10.62 8.31 -1.22
C LYS A 97 9.12 8.33 -0.93
N HIS A 98 8.32 7.60 -1.70
CA HIS A 98 6.88 7.54 -1.52
C HIS A 98 6.50 6.87 -0.19
N MET A 99 7.13 5.75 0.16
CA MET A 99 6.95 5.09 1.47
C MET A 99 7.21 6.06 2.63
N ARG A 100 8.30 6.84 2.59
CA ARG A 100 8.60 7.88 3.61
C ARG A 100 7.51 8.94 3.70
N THR A 101 6.91 9.34 2.58
CA THR A 101 5.79 10.29 2.56
C THR A 101 4.55 9.71 3.25
N ILE A 102 4.18 8.45 2.95
CA ILE A 102 3.04 7.79 3.59
C ILE A 102 3.27 7.66 5.09
N TYR A 103 4.46 7.23 5.51
CA TYR A 103 4.83 7.16 6.93
C TYR A 103 4.62 8.47 7.66
N ARG A 104 5.10 9.60 7.13
CA ARG A 104 4.93 10.92 7.75
C ARG A 104 3.46 11.30 7.91
N ARG A 105 2.60 10.93 6.97
CA ARG A 105 1.15 11.22 7.04
C ARG A 105 0.42 10.35 8.06
N LEU A 106 0.79 9.08 8.18
CA LEU A 106 0.15 8.15 9.09
C LEU A 106 0.75 8.18 10.50
N TYR A 107 1.92 8.81 10.67
CA TYR A 107 2.68 8.79 11.92
C TYR A 107 1.83 9.21 13.12
N ASP A 108 1.29 10.43 13.16
CA ASP A 108 0.60 10.93 14.35
C ASP A 108 -0.70 10.18 14.66
N VAL A 109 -1.38 9.65 13.64
CA VAL A 109 -2.68 8.98 13.77
C VAL A 109 -2.59 7.47 14.03
N THR A 110 -1.41 6.87 13.86
CA THR A 110 -1.18 5.44 14.15
C THR A 110 -1.18 5.20 15.66
N PRO A 111 -1.92 4.23 16.20
CA PRO A 111 -1.97 4.02 17.64
C PRO A 111 -0.84 3.13 18.15
N THR A 112 -0.21 2.36 17.25
CA THR A 112 0.84 1.41 17.61
C THR A 112 2.19 2.12 17.76
N PRO A 113 3.08 1.61 18.64
CA PRO A 113 4.45 2.11 18.76
C PRO A 113 5.29 1.94 17.50
N ARG A 114 4.87 1.08 16.57
CA ARG A 114 5.52 0.83 15.28
C ARG A 114 4.47 0.75 14.19
N LEU A 115 4.64 1.54 13.13
CA LEU A 115 3.84 1.42 11.91
C LEU A 115 4.57 0.52 10.91
N HIS A 116 3.88 -0.51 10.42
CA HIS A 116 4.39 -1.39 9.36
C HIS A 116 3.81 -0.97 8.00
N GLY A 117 4.64 -1.09 6.96
CA GLY A 117 4.25 -0.79 5.60
C GLY A 117 4.97 -1.69 4.61
N VAL A 118 4.32 -1.98 3.49
CA VAL A 118 4.91 -2.78 2.41
C VAL A 118 4.76 -2.02 1.10
N SER A 119 5.84 -1.95 0.32
CA SER A 119 5.79 -1.56 -1.10
C SER A 119 5.87 -2.82 -1.93
N VAL A 120 4.89 -3.01 -2.82
CA VAL A 120 4.85 -4.13 -3.76
C VAL A 120 5.05 -3.62 -5.17
N MET A 121 5.98 -4.26 -5.88
CA MET A 121 6.35 -3.95 -7.26
C MET A 121 6.09 -5.20 -8.09
N GLY A 122 4.85 -5.30 -8.59
CA GLY A 122 4.26 -6.57 -9.02
C GLY A 122 4.20 -7.57 -7.86
N GLN A 123 4.86 -8.71 -8.01
CA GLN A 123 4.91 -9.76 -6.97
C GLN A 123 6.15 -9.65 -6.05
N ARG A 124 6.98 -8.61 -6.19
CA ARG A 124 8.14 -8.39 -5.33
C ARG A 124 7.79 -7.47 -4.17
N LEU A 125 8.19 -7.85 -2.96
CA LEU A 125 7.85 -7.12 -1.74
C LEU A 125 9.09 -6.44 -1.16
N ALA A 126 8.90 -5.21 -0.68
CA ALA A 126 9.83 -4.52 0.20
C ALA A 126 9.12 -4.13 1.50
N PHE A 127 9.69 -4.53 2.63
CA PHE A 127 9.10 -4.32 3.96
C PHE A 127 9.75 -3.12 4.65
N TYR A 128 8.93 -2.29 5.25
CA TYR A 128 9.35 -1.09 5.97
C TYR A 128 8.70 -1.06 7.36
N CYS A 129 9.34 -0.33 8.27
CA CYS A 129 8.74 0.03 9.54
C CYS A 129 9.19 1.42 9.99
N LEU A 130 8.36 2.08 10.79
CA LEU A 130 8.70 3.32 11.47
C LEU A 130 8.34 3.18 12.95
N ASP A 131 9.35 3.31 13.80
CA ASP A 131 9.19 3.33 15.25
C ASP A 131 8.80 4.73 15.73
N LYS A 132 7.86 4.78 16.67
CA LYS A 132 7.57 5.94 17.48
C LYS A 132 8.49 5.94 18.70
N PRO A 133 8.97 7.12 19.16
CA PRO A 133 9.61 7.22 20.44
C PRO A 133 8.63 6.72 21.52
N ARG A 134 9.16 5.97 22.50
CA ARG A 134 8.36 5.58 23.66
C ARG A 134 7.84 6.85 24.35
N PRO A 135 6.57 6.89 24.79
CA PRO A 135 6.13 7.96 25.67
C PRO A 135 7.05 7.95 26.90
N VAL A 136 7.63 9.11 27.20
CA VAL A 136 8.42 9.33 28.42
C VAL A 136 7.49 9.46 29.61
#